data_AF-A0A4R0TGY4-F1
#
_entry.id   AF-A0A4R0TGY4-F1
#
_cell.length_a   1.000
_cell.length_b   1.000
_cell.length_c   1.000
_cell.angle_alpha   90.00
_cell.angle_beta   90.00
_cell.angle_gamma   90.00
#
_symmetry.space_group_name_H-M   'P 1'
#
loop_
_entity.id
_entity.type
_entity.pdbx_description
1 polymer ?
#
loop_
_entity_poly.entity_id
_entity_poly.type
_entity_poly.pdbx_seq_one_letter_code
_entity_poly.pdbx_strand_id
1 'polypeptide(L)'
;MSAILEGKPDKNLILVTGRIHPKLAEDVAEQLGIDVLETTAYDFANGEMYVRYTESVRGADVFVLQSHYKPINKAIMEQLIMIDALKRASARSITAVCPLLGYSRQDKKHRGREPISCRLVFDLLKTAGADRIMSVDLHAAQSQGFFDGPVDHLVAMPVLVDYIRDRFQGHLDNVAVVSPDAGRIRVAEQWAQRLGGGPLAFVHKTRDITRPNQAVANRVVGDVAGKDCVLVDDLIDTAGTIAGACHVLQDAGAKSVTVVATHGVLSGPAIERLKNCGAREVVLTDTVPIPEEKRWDGLTVLSIAPLLASAIRAVFEDGSVAELFDTYPEHHGQGFLFA
;
A
#
# COMPACT_ATOMS: atom_id res chain seq x y z
N MET A 1 -2.74 20.68 -49.12
CA MET A 1 -1.78 19.69 -48.59
C MET A 1 -1.87 19.72 -47.08
N SER A 2 -2.48 18.70 -46.48
CA SER A 2 -2.44 18.52 -45.02
C SER A 2 -1.06 17.96 -44.71
N ALA A 3 -0.19 18.76 -44.10
CA ALA A 3 1.03 18.25 -43.53
C ALA A 3 0.63 17.40 -42.32
N ILE A 4 0.67 16.09 -42.48
CA ILE A 4 0.68 15.18 -41.33
C ILE A 4 1.99 15.50 -40.61
N LEU A 5 1.88 16.11 -39.43
CA LEU A 5 3.01 16.28 -38.54
C LEU A 5 3.38 14.87 -38.05
N GLU A 6 4.30 14.22 -38.77
CA GLU A 6 4.96 13.01 -38.30
C GLU A 6 5.93 13.38 -37.18
N GLY A 7 5.51 13.12 -35.96
CA GLY A 7 6.34 13.22 -34.76
C GLY A 7 5.52 12.72 -33.58
N LYS A 8 6.02 11.69 -32.87
CA LYS A 8 5.50 11.41 -31.53
C LYS A 8 5.90 12.62 -30.67
N PRO A 9 4.97 13.35 -30.04
CA PRO A 9 5.36 14.41 -29.12
C PRO A 9 6.24 13.80 -28.04
N ASP A 10 7.37 14.45 -27.73
CA ASP A 10 8.25 14.00 -26.65
C ASP A 10 7.43 13.89 -25.37
N LYS A 11 7.33 12.66 -24.86
CA LYS A 11 6.71 12.43 -23.56
C LYS A 11 7.70 12.86 -22.48
N ASN A 12 7.24 13.67 -21.55
CA ASN A 12 8.04 14.11 -20.42
C ASN A 12 7.43 13.55 -19.13
N LEU A 13 8.18 12.70 -18.42
CA LEU A 13 7.78 12.11 -17.14
C LEU A 13 8.31 13.01 -16.03
N ILE A 14 7.42 13.46 -15.15
CA ILE A 14 7.80 14.19 -13.95
C ILE A 14 7.26 13.46 -12.72
N LEU A 15 8.13 13.21 -11.74
CA LEU A 15 7.74 12.73 -10.42
C LEU A 15 7.82 13.90 -9.43
N VAL A 16 6.75 14.15 -8.69
CA VAL A 16 6.70 15.10 -7.56
C VAL A 16 6.24 14.36 -6.31
N THR A 17 6.68 14.83 -5.15
CA THR A 17 6.34 14.21 -3.86
C THR A 17 5.72 15.21 -2.90
N GLY A 18 4.77 14.74 -2.11
CA GLY A 18 4.37 15.44 -0.89
C GLY A 18 5.40 15.24 0.24
N ARG A 19 5.16 15.88 1.38
CA ARG A 19 6.11 15.95 2.51
C ARG A 19 6.07 14.74 3.46
N ILE A 20 5.14 13.80 3.28
CA ILE A 20 4.95 12.69 4.23
C ILE A 20 6.02 11.60 4.08
N HIS A 21 6.37 11.22 2.84
CA HIS A 21 7.38 10.20 2.60
C HIS A 21 8.32 10.54 1.43
N PRO A 22 9.11 11.62 1.51
CA PRO A 22 10.03 12.01 0.44
C PRO A 22 11.01 10.90 0.06
N LYS A 23 11.49 10.14 1.05
CA LYS A 23 12.41 9.02 0.83
C LYS A 23 11.89 7.96 -0.15
N LEU A 24 10.60 7.61 -0.08
CA LEU A 24 10.01 6.65 -1.03
C LEU A 24 9.97 7.23 -2.44
N ALA A 25 9.72 8.54 -2.59
CA ALA A 25 9.77 9.18 -3.89
C ALA A 25 11.19 9.25 -4.47
N GLU A 26 12.20 9.49 -3.64
CA GLU A 26 13.61 9.41 -4.02
C GLU A 26 13.98 7.99 -4.48
N ASP A 27 13.58 6.96 -3.73
CA ASP A 27 13.84 5.57 -4.07
C ASP A 27 13.13 5.17 -5.38
N VAL A 28 11.90 5.64 -5.61
CA VAL A 28 11.18 5.45 -6.87
C VAL A 28 11.86 6.19 -8.03
N ALA A 29 12.31 7.43 -7.82
CA ALA A 29 13.03 8.22 -8.81
C ALA A 29 14.34 7.55 -9.24
N GLU A 30 15.09 6.99 -8.29
CA GLU A 30 16.31 6.21 -8.55
C GLU A 30 16.03 5.01 -9.46
N GLN A 31 14.96 4.25 -9.19
CA GLN A 31 14.53 3.13 -10.04
C GLN A 31 14.05 3.57 -11.43
N LEU A 32 13.51 4.80 -11.54
CA LEU A 32 13.07 5.37 -12.81
C LEU A 32 14.22 5.96 -13.63
N GLY A 33 15.35 6.30 -13.00
CA GLY A 33 16.48 7.00 -13.62
C GLY A 33 16.22 8.49 -13.84
N ILE A 34 15.44 9.12 -12.94
CA ILE A 34 15.06 10.54 -12.98
C ILE A 34 15.31 11.19 -11.62
N ASP A 35 15.17 12.52 -11.55
CA ASP A 35 15.10 13.25 -10.29
C ASP A 35 13.66 13.55 -9.87
N VAL A 36 13.42 13.68 -8.56
CA VAL A 36 12.15 14.24 -8.05
C VAL A 36 12.17 15.74 -8.28
N LEU A 37 11.16 16.27 -8.97
CA LEU A 37 11.07 17.70 -9.25
C LEU A 37 10.93 18.50 -7.95
N GLU A 38 11.83 19.47 -7.78
CA GLU A 38 11.84 20.34 -6.62
C GLU A 38 10.52 21.11 -6.49
N THR A 39 9.97 21.11 -5.27
CA THR A 39 8.69 21.73 -4.95
C THR A 39 8.87 22.63 -3.73
N THR A 40 8.55 23.91 -3.86
CA THR A 40 8.44 24.82 -2.73
C THR A 40 7.13 24.52 -1.98
N ALA A 41 7.22 23.96 -0.77
CA ALA A 41 6.06 23.65 0.06
C ALA A 41 6.27 24.06 1.52
N TYR A 42 5.32 24.82 2.09
CA TYR A 42 5.37 25.27 3.49
C TYR A 42 3.97 25.54 4.06
N ASP A 43 3.88 25.59 5.39
CA ASP A 43 2.65 25.94 6.10
C ASP A 43 2.71 27.43 6.49
N PHE A 44 1.64 28.17 6.24
CA PHE A 44 1.46 29.51 6.80
C PHE A 44 1.17 29.43 8.31
N ALA A 45 1.33 30.54 9.03
CA ALA A 45 1.15 30.59 10.48
C ALA A 45 -0.26 30.17 10.95
N ASN A 46 -1.29 30.30 10.10
CA ASN A 46 -2.66 29.88 10.38
C ASN A 46 -2.96 28.41 10.02
N GLY A 47 -1.98 27.67 9.49
CA GLY A 47 -2.11 26.27 9.10
C GLY A 47 -2.54 26.02 7.65
N GLU A 48 -2.72 27.05 6.83
CA GLU A 48 -2.87 26.91 5.37
C GLU A 48 -1.57 26.41 4.74
N MET A 49 -1.68 25.73 3.59
CA MET A 49 -0.54 25.10 2.92
C MET A 49 -0.28 25.81 1.58
N TYR A 50 0.99 26.08 1.29
CA TYR A 50 1.44 26.61 0.01
C TYR A 50 2.22 25.53 -0.75
N VAL A 51 2.01 25.44 -2.06
CA VAL A 51 2.75 24.55 -2.96
C VAL A 51 3.04 25.31 -4.26
N ARG A 52 4.29 25.23 -4.74
CA ARG A 52 4.71 25.72 -6.06
C ARG A 52 5.84 24.86 -6.62
N TYR A 53 5.71 24.49 -7.88
CA TYR A 53 6.78 23.81 -8.64
C TYR A 53 7.84 24.81 -9.10
N THR A 54 9.12 24.44 -9.02
CA THR A 54 10.24 25.30 -9.41
C THR A 54 10.42 25.42 -10.92
N GLU A 55 9.95 24.41 -11.66
CA GLU A 55 10.08 24.30 -13.11
C GLU A 55 8.72 24.19 -13.83
N SER A 56 8.74 24.31 -15.16
CA SER A 56 7.53 24.19 -15.98
C SER A 56 7.11 22.73 -16.13
N VAL A 57 5.88 22.43 -15.73
CA VAL A 57 5.23 21.12 -15.91
C VAL A 57 4.31 21.06 -17.14
N ARG A 58 4.29 22.12 -17.96
CA ARG A 58 3.37 22.23 -19.11
C ARG A 58 3.57 21.08 -20.07
N GLY A 59 2.48 20.36 -20.36
CA GLY A 59 2.48 19.24 -21.31
C GLY A 59 3.13 17.95 -20.81
N ALA A 60 3.61 17.90 -19.56
CA ALA A 60 4.21 16.72 -18.95
C ALA A 60 3.14 15.75 -18.41
N ASP A 61 3.49 14.46 -18.33
CA ASP A 61 2.76 13.47 -17.54
C ASP A 61 3.36 13.44 -16.14
N VAL A 62 2.56 13.86 -15.16
CA VAL A 62 3.04 14.10 -13.81
C VAL A 62 2.48 13.06 -12.84
N PHE A 63 3.36 12.43 -12.08
CA PHE A 63 3.03 11.48 -11.03
C PHE A 63 3.21 12.17 -9.68
N VAL A 64 2.13 12.26 -8.89
CA VAL A 64 2.10 12.95 -7.59
C VAL A 64 2.12 11.92 -6.48
N LEU A 65 3.29 11.61 -5.94
CA LEU A 65 3.48 10.61 -4.89
C LEU A 65 3.22 11.21 -3.51
N GLN A 66 2.21 10.70 -2.81
CA GLN A 66 1.95 11.05 -1.42
C GLN A 66 1.24 9.87 -0.72
N SER A 67 1.87 9.33 0.32
CA SER A 67 1.17 8.41 1.22
C SER A 67 0.25 9.20 2.15
N HIS A 68 -1.02 8.79 2.26
CA HIS A 68 -1.97 9.39 3.19
C HIS A 68 -1.73 8.89 4.63
N TYR A 69 -0.57 9.25 5.18
CA TYR A 69 -0.14 8.93 6.53
C TYR A 69 -0.19 10.17 7.45
N LYS A 70 0.26 10.03 8.70
CA LYS A 70 0.11 11.03 9.76
C LYS A 70 0.85 12.34 9.42
N PRO A 71 0.19 13.52 9.53
CA PRO A 71 -1.24 13.75 9.76
C PRO A 71 -2.08 13.57 8.48
N ILE A 72 -3.00 12.60 8.50
CA ILE A 72 -3.71 12.12 7.30
C ILE A 72 -4.46 13.20 6.53
N ASN A 73 -5.15 14.11 7.22
CA ASN A 73 -5.92 15.17 6.57
C ASN A 73 -5.02 16.21 5.91
N LYS A 74 -3.87 16.52 6.53
CA LYS A 74 -2.87 17.41 5.94
C LYS A 74 -2.25 16.76 4.71
N ALA A 75 -1.92 15.47 4.78
CA ALA A 75 -1.38 14.72 3.65
C ALA A 75 -2.31 14.75 2.43
N ILE A 76 -3.61 14.51 2.66
CA ILE A 76 -4.64 14.56 1.61
C ILE A 76 -4.77 15.99 1.07
N MET A 77 -4.93 17.00 1.94
CA MET A 77 -5.07 18.40 1.51
C MET A 77 -3.85 18.88 0.71
N GLU A 78 -2.64 18.49 1.12
CA GLU A 78 -1.42 18.79 0.39
C GLU A 78 -1.44 18.20 -1.02
N GLN A 79 -1.79 16.91 -1.15
CA GLN A 79 -1.84 16.27 -2.47
C GLN A 79 -2.90 16.92 -3.36
N LEU A 80 -4.05 17.31 -2.80
CA LEU A 80 -5.08 18.06 -3.53
C LEU A 80 -4.56 19.41 -4.06
N ILE A 81 -3.82 20.15 -3.24
CA ILE A 81 -3.22 21.44 -3.62
C ILE A 81 -2.13 21.24 -4.68
N MET A 82 -1.30 20.21 -4.54
CA MET A 82 -0.31 19.82 -5.55
C MET A 82 -0.98 19.54 -6.91
N ILE A 83 -2.01 18.70 -6.92
CA ILE A 83 -2.77 18.35 -8.13
C ILE A 83 -3.43 19.60 -8.76
N ASP A 84 -4.06 20.47 -7.98
CA ASP A 84 -4.67 21.71 -8.49
C ASP A 84 -3.60 22.64 -9.11
N ALA A 85 -2.42 22.76 -8.49
CA ALA A 85 -1.31 23.54 -9.03
C ALA A 85 -0.81 22.99 -10.38
N LEU A 86 -0.69 21.67 -10.53
CA LEU A 86 -0.32 21.02 -11.81
C LEU A 86 -1.36 21.25 -12.89
N LYS A 87 -2.65 21.11 -12.55
CA LYS A 87 -3.77 21.34 -13.46
C LYS A 87 -3.74 22.77 -14.01
N ARG A 88 -3.56 23.76 -13.14
CA ARG A 88 -3.46 25.18 -13.52
C ARG A 88 -2.17 25.49 -14.29
N ALA A 89 -1.09 24.76 -14.03
CA ALA A 89 0.15 24.84 -14.79
C ALA A 89 0.11 24.10 -16.15
N SER A 90 -1.06 23.56 -16.53
CA SER A 90 -1.28 22.88 -17.82
C SER A 90 -0.43 21.61 -18.01
N ALA A 91 -0.26 20.82 -16.95
CA ALA A 91 0.19 19.44 -17.09
C ALA A 91 -0.72 18.68 -18.08
N ARG A 92 -0.16 17.76 -18.87
CA ARG A 92 -0.92 16.97 -19.85
C ARG A 92 -1.78 15.92 -19.16
N SER A 93 -1.20 15.21 -18.20
CA SER A 93 -1.90 14.24 -17.38
C SER A 93 -1.37 14.27 -15.95
N ILE A 94 -2.23 13.97 -14.98
CA ILE A 94 -1.90 13.95 -13.56
C ILE A 94 -2.35 12.62 -12.96
N THR A 95 -1.39 11.80 -12.54
CA THR A 95 -1.63 10.56 -11.80
C THR A 95 -1.41 10.80 -10.31
N ALA A 96 -2.45 10.63 -9.50
CA ALA A 96 -2.28 10.64 -8.04
C ALA A 96 -1.77 9.27 -7.59
N VAL A 97 -0.52 9.22 -7.14
CA VAL A 97 0.12 8.00 -6.61
C VAL A 97 -0.01 8.03 -5.09
N CYS A 98 -0.88 7.18 -4.55
CA CYS A 98 -1.19 7.07 -3.13
C CYS A 98 -0.77 5.70 -2.60
N PRO A 99 0.51 5.47 -2.22
CA PRO A 99 0.97 4.15 -1.76
C PRO A 99 0.11 3.59 -0.62
N LEU A 100 -0.31 4.43 0.33
CA LEU A 100 -1.46 4.17 1.20
C LEU A 100 -2.57 5.18 0.88
N LEU A 101 -3.73 4.69 0.44
CA LEU A 101 -4.93 5.53 0.28
C LEU A 101 -5.64 5.73 1.64
N GLY A 102 -5.64 6.97 2.10
CA GLY A 102 -6.33 7.41 3.31
C GLY A 102 -7.84 7.16 3.25
N TYR A 103 -8.45 6.90 4.42
CA TYR A 103 -9.87 6.57 4.54
C TYR A 103 -10.34 5.30 3.83
N SER A 104 -9.43 4.46 3.30
CA SER A 104 -9.75 3.21 2.59
C SER A 104 -10.63 2.22 3.37
N ARG A 105 -10.53 2.21 4.71
CA ARG A 105 -11.38 1.40 5.61
C ARG A 105 -12.83 1.89 5.74
N GLN A 106 -13.15 3.08 5.21
CA GLN A 106 -14.49 3.66 5.20
C GLN A 106 -15.08 3.58 3.78
N ASP A 107 -15.07 2.38 3.21
CA ASP A 107 -15.49 2.01 1.85
C ASP A 107 -17.00 1.75 1.73
N LYS A 108 -17.70 1.59 2.83
CA LYS A 108 -19.14 1.36 2.86
C LYS A 108 -19.77 1.84 4.16
N LYS A 109 -21.10 1.88 4.17
CA LYS A 109 -21.88 2.11 5.38
C LYS A 109 -22.10 0.79 6.10
N HIS A 110 -21.65 0.69 7.34
CA HIS A 110 -21.98 -0.42 8.23
C HIS A 110 -23.29 -0.17 8.98
N ARG A 111 -23.63 1.10 9.21
CA ARG A 111 -24.87 1.56 9.83
C ARG A 111 -25.49 2.71 9.03
N GLY A 112 -26.75 3.00 9.33
CA GLY A 112 -27.41 4.19 8.80
C GLY A 112 -26.65 5.47 9.19
N ARG A 113 -26.64 6.46 8.28
CA ARG A 113 -26.07 7.82 8.50
C ARG A 113 -24.55 7.91 8.66
N GLU A 114 -23.81 6.92 8.18
CA GLU A 114 -22.34 6.99 8.04
C GLU A 114 -21.92 7.55 6.67
N PRO A 115 -20.74 8.23 6.57
CA PRO A 115 -20.15 8.58 5.28
C PRO A 115 -19.52 7.36 4.60
N ILE A 116 -19.26 7.48 3.29
CA ILE A 116 -18.33 6.61 2.57
C ILE A 116 -17.11 7.46 2.24
N SER A 117 -16.25 7.66 3.25
CA SER A 117 -15.14 8.61 3.15
C SER A 117 -14.10 8.21 2.11
N CYS A 118 -13.95 6.90 1.83
CA CYS A 118 -13.11 6.43 0.72
C CYS A 118 -13.58 7.03 -0.62
N ARG A 119 -14.88 6.93 -0.92
CA ARG A 119 -15.50 7.55 -2.11
C ARG A 119 -15.28 9.07 -2.13
N LEU A 120 -15.48 9.74 -0.99
CA LEU A 120 -15.23 11.18 -0.88
C LEU A 120 -13.78 11.54 -1.26
N VAL A 121 -12.78 10.78 -0.81
CA VAL A 121 -11.37 11.02 -1.17
C VAL A 121 -11.13 10.87 -2.67
N PHE A 122 -11.70 9.84 -3.31
CA PHE A 122 -11.63 9.69 -4.77
C PHE A 122 -12.28 10.87 -5.50
N ASP A 123 -13.46 11.33 -5.05
CA ASP A 123 -14.16 12.48 -5.63
C ASP A 123 -13.35 13.78 -5.47
N LEU A 124 -12.70 13.98 -4.33
CA LEU A 124 -11.83 15.13 -4.10
C LEU A 124 -10.60 15.11 -5.02
N LEU A 125 -9.92 13.98 -5.16
CA LEU A 125 -8.76 13.83 -6.05
C LEU A 125 -9.16 14.09 -7.51
N LYS A 126 -10.30 13.54 -7.95
CA LYS A 126 -10.85 13.82 -9.29
C LYS A 126 -11.14 15.30 -9.48
N THR A 127 -11.80 15.92 -8.50
CA THR A 127 -12.19 17.33 -8.56
C THR A 127 -10.98 18.26 -8.62
N ALA A 128 -9.94 17.96 -7.83
CA ALA A 128 -8.68 18.71 -7.84
C ALA A 128 -8.02 18.65 -9.23
N GLY A 129 -8.08 17.51 -9.92
CA GLY A 129 -7.55 17.38 -11.27
C GLY A 129 -6.87 16.07 -11.61
N ALA A 130 -6.93 15.05 -10.75
CA ALA A 130 -6.34 13.77 -11.08
C ALA A 130 -7.09 13.11 -12.25
N ASP A 131 -6.32 12.64 -13.25
CA ASP A 131 -6.83 11.87 -14.38
C ASP A 131 -6.86 10.37 -14.08
N ARG A 132 -5.96 9.93 -13.21
CA ARG A 132 -5.73 8.53 -12.83
C ARG A 132 -5.34 8.44 -11.36
N ILE A 133 -5.68 7.31 -10.72
CA ILE A 133 -5.25 6.98 -9.36
C ILE A 133 -4.38 5.72 -9.41
N MET A 134 -3.29 5.72 -8.65
CA MET A 134 -2.46 4.53 -8.43
C MET A 134 -2.33 4.30 -6.92
N SER A 135 -2.60 3.10 -6.43
CA SER A 135 -2.51 2.80 -5.00
C SER A 135 -2.11 1.34 -4.77
N VAL A 136 -1.45 1.06 -3.64
CA VAL A 136 -1.03 -0.29 -3.26
C VAL A 136 -2.02 -0.85 -2.24
N ASP A 137 -2.49 -2.08 -2.46
CA ASP A 137 -3.37 -2.86 -1.58
C ASP A 137 -4.52 -2.05 -0.95
N LEU A 138 -5.43 -1.57 -1.79
CA LEU A 138 -6.70 -0.98 -1.35
C LEU A 138 -7.42 -1.93 -0.39
N HIS A 139 -7.89 -1.38 0.74
CA HIS A 139 -8.57 -2.16 1.78
C HIS A 139 -9.71 -3.02 1.22
N ALA A 140 -10.46 -2.47 0.27
CA ALA A 140 -11.47 -3.17 -0.51
C ALA A 140 -11.24 -2.89 -2.01
N ALA A 141 -10.97 -3.94 -2.79
CA ALA A 141 -10.71 -3.83 -4.23
C ALA A 141 -11.85 -3.15 -5.02
N GLN A 142 -13.09 -3.22 -4.53
CA GLN A 142 -14.26 -2.56 -5.11
C GLN A 142 -14.15 -1.03 -5.10
N SER A 143 -13.30 -0.46 -4.25
CA SER A 143 -13.07 0.98 -4.19
C SER A 143 -12.49 1.55 -5.48
N GLN A 144 -11.93 0.71 -6.37
CA GLN A 144 -11.57 1.11 -7.74
C GLN A 144 -12.78 1.71 -8.48
N GLY A 145 -13.98 1.17 -8.28
CA GLY A 145 -15.23 1.68 -8.88
C GLY A 145 -15.71 3.01 -8.30
N PHE A 146 -15.01 3.59 -7.33
CA PHE A 146 -15.31 4.93 -6.82
C PHE A 146 -14.71 6.05 -7.67
N PHE A 147 -13.75 5.76 -8.54
CA PHE A 147 -13.16 6.75 -9.42
C PHE A 147 -13.78 6.70 -10.80
N ASP A 148 -14.12 7.87 -11.35
CA ASP A 148 -14.56 8.01 -12.74
C ASP A 148 -13.33 8.25 -13.64
N GLY A 149 -12.55 7.19 -13.82
CA GLY A 149 -11.29 7.14 -14.54
C GLY A 149 -10.49 5.87 -14.24
N PRO A 150 -9.28 5.73 -14.80
CA PRO A 150 -8.43 4.58 -14.52
C PRO A 150 -7.93 4.55 -13.07
N VAL A 151 -7.97 3.36 -12.46
CA VAL A 151 -7.35 3.08 -11.16
C VAL A 151 -6.40 1.91 -11.30
N ASP A 152 -5.12 2.14 -11.04
CA ASP A 152 -4.10 1.10 -10.97
C ASP A 152 -3.99 0.64 -9.52
N HIS A 153 -4.68 -0.46 -9.19
CA HIS A 153 -4.60 -1.09 -7.88
C HIS A 153 -3.45 -2.11 -7.86
N LEU A 154 -2.29 -1.63 -7.42
CA LEU A 154 -1.08 -2.42 -7.25
C LEU A 154 -1.22 -3.33 -6.04
N VAL A 155 -0.55 -4.49 -6.07
CA VAL A 155 -0.66 -5.54 -5.06
C VAL A 155 0.75 -5.85 -4.58
N ALA A 156 1.03 -5.68 -3.29
CA ALA A 156 2.36 -5.95 -2.73
C ALA A 156 2.62 -7.44 -2.48
N MET A 157 1.60 -8.29 -2.67
CA MET A 157 1.67 -9.73 -2.45
C MET A 157 2.91 -10.39 -3.05
N PRO A 158 3.34 -10.13 -4.31
CA PRO A 158 4.55 -10.74 -4.85
C PRO A 158 5.81 -10.42 -4.02
N VAL A 159 6.04 -9.14 -3.68
CA VAL A 159 7.17 -8.70 -2.83
C VAL A 159 7.18 -9.43 -1.49
N LEU A 160 6.00 -9.53 -0.86
CA LEU A 160 5.86 -10.12 0.46
C LEU A 160 5.95 -11.65 0.42
N VAL A 161 5.40 -12.29 -0.60
CA VAL A 161 5.44 -13.74 -0.81
C VAL A 161 6.86 -14.20 -1.11
N ASP A 162 7.61 -13.48 -1.95
CA ASP A 162 8.98 -13.85 -2.28
C ASP A 162 9.88 -13.78 -1.04
N TYR A 163 9.73 -12.74 -0.21
CA TYR A 163 10.41 -12.67 1.09
C TYR A 163 10.12 -13.89 1.98
N ILE A 164 8.84 -14.27 2.10
CA ILE A 164 8.44 -15.43 2.90
C ILE A 164 8.93 -16.74 2.29
N ARG A 165 8.91 -16.87 0.95
CA ARG A 165 9.44 -18.04 0.25
C ARG A 165 10.91 -18.25 0.55
N ASP A 166 11.71 -17.19 0.49
CA ASP A 166 13.14 -17.24 0.81
C ASP A 166 13.38 -17.55 2.29
N ARG A 167 12.57 -16.95 3.18
CA ARG A 167 12.68 -17.15 4.63
C ARG A 167 12.39 -18.59 5.07
N PHE A 168 11.49 -19.28 4.37
CA PHE A 168 11.08 -20.66 4.65
C PHE A 168 11.56 -21.64 3.58
N GLN A 169 12.62 -21.28 2.84
CA GLN A 169 13.17 -22.12 1.78
C GLN A 169 13.47 -23.53 2.30
N GLY A 170 13.00 -24.55 1.56
CA GLY A 170 13.14 -25.96 1.92
C GLY A 170 12.18 -26.47 3.01
N HIS A 171 11.28 -25.63 3.53
CA HIS A 171 10.34 -25.98 4.62
C HIS A 171 8.92 -25.41 4.42
N LEU A 172 8.56 -25.06 3.17
CA LEU A 172 7.26 -24.48 2.82
C LEU A 172 6.09 -25.44 3.05
N ASP A 173 6.34 -26.74 3.04
CA ASP A 173 5.39 -27.80 3.38
C ASP A 173 4.91 -27.73 4.85
N ASN A 174 5.67 -27.05 5.72
CA ASN A 174 5.28 -26.78 7.11
C ASN A 174 4.64 -25.40 7.33
N VAL A 175 4.48 -24.59 6.28
CA VAL A 175 3.92 -23.24 6.40
C VAL A 175 2.40 -23.27 6.28
N ALA A 176 1.72 -22.68 7.26
CA ALA A 176 0.27 -22.44 7.22
C ALA A 176 0.01 -20.93 7.04
N VAL A 177 -0.77 -20.57 6.02
CA VAL A 177 -1.17 -19.16 5.83
C VAL A 177 -2.43 -18.88 6.65
N VAL A 178 -2.40 -17.81 7.43
CA VAL A 178 -3.46 -17.47 8.37
C VAL A 178 -4.06 -16.11 8.04
N SER A 179 -5.39 -16.05 7.94
CA SER A 179 -6.14 -14.80 7.91
C SER A 179 -6.53 -14.34 9.33
N PRO A 180 -6.30 -13.08 9.74
CA PRO A 180 -6.62 -12.57 11.08
C PRO A 180 -8.13 -12.43 11.34
N ASP A 181 -8.95 -12.51 10.29
CA ASP A 181 -10.40 -12.64 10.36
C ASP A 181 -10.99 -13.29 9.08
N ALA A 182 -12.30 -13.48 9.06
CA ALA A 182 -12.99 -14.13 7.94
C ALA A 182 -13.07 -13.26 6.67
N GLY A 183 -12.87 -11.95 6.77
CA GLY A 183 -13.02 -11.02 5.63
C GLY A 183 -11.91 -11.16 4.59
N ARG A 184 -10.74 -11.66 4.99
CA ARG A 184 -9.54 -11.78 4.15
C ARG A 184 -9.16 -13.20 3.76
N ILE A 185 -10.04 -14.18 3.95
CA ILE A 185 -9.76 -15.60 3.60
C ILE A 185 -9.31 -15.76 2.14
N ARG A 186 -9.93 -15.05 1.19
CA ARG A 186 -9.54 -15.11 -0.23
C ARG A 186 -8.11 -14.63 -0.49
N VAL A 187 -7.64 -13.62 0.26
CA VAL A 187 -6.26 -13.12 0.15
C VAL A 187 -5.30 -14.16 0.71
N ALA A 188 -5.61 -14.72 1.88
CA ALA A 188 -4.81 -15.79 2.48
C ALA A 188 -4.77 -17.06 1.60
N GLU A 189 -5.84 -17.37 0.88
CA GLU A 189 -5.88 -18.48 -0.10
C GLU A 189 -4.93 -18.22 -1.29
N GLN A 190 -4.91 -17.02 -1.86
CA GLN A 190 -3.97 -16.65 -2.92
C GLN A 190 -2.52 -16.74 -2.45
N TRP A 191 -2.25 -16.30 -1.23
CA TRP A 191 -0.96 -16.46 -0.57
C TRP A 191 -0.55 -17.93 -0.45
N ALA A 192 -1.44 -18.79 0.06
CA ALA A 192 -1.19 -20.21 0.20
C ALA A 192 -0.85 -20.86 -1.15
N GLN A 193 -1.59 -20.52 -2.21
CA GLN A 193 -1.31 -21.00 -3.56
C GLN A 193 0.09 -20.58 -4.06
N ARG A 194 0.46 -19.30 -3.89
CA ARG A 194 1.79 -18.79 -4.32
C ARG A 194 2.97 -19.33 -3.49
N LEU A 195 2.70 -19.81 -2.28
CA LEU A 195 3.67 -20.48 -1.40
C LEU A 195 3.71 -22.01 -1.59
N GLY A 196 2.98 -22.56 -2.57
CA GLY A 196 3.03 -23.99 -2.92
C GLY A 196 1.81 -24.81 -2.48
N GLY A 197 0.71 -24.17 -2.06
CA GLY A 197 -0.56 -24.83 -1.73
C GLY A 197 -0.67 -25.34 -0.28
N GLY A 198 0.04 -24.71 0.66
CA GLY A 198 0.03 -25.10 2.08
C GLY A 198 -1.32 -24.88 2.80
N PRO A 199 -1.47 -25.36 4.05
CA PRO A 199 -2.69 -25.22 4.83
C PRO A 199 -3.15 -23.76 4.97
N LEU A 200 -4.46 -23.55 4.83
CA LEU A 200 -5.12 -22.28 5.08
C LEU A 200 -5.84 -22.32 6.43
N ALA A 201 -5.64 -21.28 7.23
CA ALA A 201 -6.37 -21.09 8.48
C ALA A 201 -6.90 -19.67 8.63
N PHE A 202 -7.84 -19.47 9.55
CA PHE A 202 -8.28 -18.14 9.93
C PHE A 202 -8.69 -18.07 11.40
N VAL A 203 -8.57 -16.87 11.98
CA VAL A 203 -8.99 -16.60 13.35
C VAL A 203 -10.47 -16.20 13.35
N HIS A 204 -11.31 -17.00 14.00
CA HIS A 204 -12.72 -16.67 14.20
C HIS A 204 -12.89 -15.80 15.44
N LYS A 205 -13.44 -14.60 15.25
CA LYS A 205 -13.79 -13.68 16.33
C LYS A 205 -15.29 -13.75 16.60
N THR A 206 -15.68 -14.03 17.83
CA THR A 206 -17.05 -13.76 18.27
C THR A 206 -17.08 -12.37 18.86
N ARG A 207 -17.94 -11.50 18.34
CA ARG A 207 -18.13 -10.15 18.88
C ARG A 207 -19.16 -10.22 20.00
N ASP A 208 -18.81 -9.74 21.18
CA ASP A 208 -19.79 -9.52 22.25
C ASP A 208 -20.66 -8.31 21.88
N ILE A 209 -21.93 -8.59 21.56
CA ILE A 209 -22.92 -7.56 21.19
C ILE A 209 -23.23 -6.58 22.34
N THR A 210 -22.82 -6.90 23.58
CA THR A 210 -23.03 -6.04 24.76
C THR A 210 -21.88 -5.07 25.02
N ARG A 211 -20.70 -5.29 24.41
CA ARG A 211 -19.50 -4.43 24.56
C ARG A 211 -18.97 -4.00 23.19
N PRO A 212 -19.46 -2.88 22.62
CA PRO A 212 -18.91 -2.36 21.37
C PRO A 212 -17.41 -2.06 21.55
N ASN A 213 -16.57 -2.64 20.69
CA ASN A 213 -15.09 -2.57 20.64
C ASN A 213 -14.28 -3.64 21.39
N GLN A 214 -14.90 -4.69 21.94
CA GLN A 214 -14.17 -5.88 22.40
C GLN A 214 -14.51 -7.08 21.50
N ALA A 215 -13.65 -7.36 20.51
CA ALA A 215 -13.67 -8.64 19.81
C ALA A 215 -12.67 -9.57 20.52
N VAL A 216 -13.14 -10.67 21.08
CA VAL A 216 -12.26 -11.73 21.61
C VAL A 216 -12.00 -12.70 20.45
N ALA A 217 -10.73 -12.93 20.15
CA ALA A 217 -10.33 -13.98 19.22
C ALA A 217 -10.51 -15.32 19.94
N ASN A 218 -11.43 -16.15 19.46
CA ASN A 218 -11.93 -17.27 20.26
C ASN A 218 -11.41 -18.63 19.79
N ARG A 219 -11.06 -18.76 18.51
CA ARG A 219 -10.71 -20.05 17.90
C ARG A 219 -9.99 -19.88 16.58
N VAL A 220 -9.04 -20.77 16.31
CA VAL A 220 -8.49 -21.01 14.97
C VAL A 220 -9.36 -22.03 14.23
N VAL A 221 -9.66 -21.74 12.96
CA VAL A 221 -10.23 -22.70 12.02
C VAL A 221 -9.18 -23.00 10.98
N GLY A 222 -8.76 -24.27 10.89
CA GLY A 222 -7.63 -24.73 10.07
C GLY A 222 -6.59 -25.47 10.90
N ASP A 223 -5.67 -26.17 10.24
CA ASP A 223 -4.56 -26.88 10.91
C ASP A 223 -3.36 -25.97 11.07
N VAL A 224 -3.03 -25.65 12.32
CA VAL A 224 -1.91 -24.76 12.70
C VAL A 224 -0.95 -25.41 13.70
N ALA A 225 -1.29 -26.57 14.26
CA ALA A 225 -0.49 -27.19 15.31
C ALA A 225 0.85 -27.71 14.74
N GLY A 226 1.97 -27.29 15.33
CA GLY A 226 3.31 -27.58 14.84
C GLY A 226 3.70 -26.86 13.54
N LYS A 227 2.83 -26.01 12.98
CA LYS A 227 3.06 -25.29 11.73
C LYS A 227 3.73 -23.93 11.95
N ASP A 228 4.52 -23.53 10.97
CA ASP A 228 5.04 -22.16 10.89
C ASP A 228 3.95 -21.27 10.27
N CYS A 229 3.29 -20.46 11.09
CA CYS A 229 2.13 -19.67 10.67
C CYS A 229 2.55 -18.33 10.08
N VAL A 230 2.05 -18.01 8.88
CA VAL A 230 2.21 -16.70 8.24
C VAL A 230 0.88 -15.96 8.31
N LEU A 231 0.77 -15.02 9.24
CA LEU A 231 -0.43 -14.22 9.49
C LEU A 231 -0.45 -12.99 8.56
N VAL A 232 -1.38 -12.95 7.61
CA VAL A 232 -1.39 -11.96 6.53
C VAL A 232 -2.53 -10.96 6.69
N ASP A 233 -2.24 -9.66 6.64
CA ASP A 233 -3.24 -8.57 6.61
C ASP A 233 -2.88 -7.51 5.56
N ASP A 234 -3.78 -6.59 5.22
CA ASP A 234 -3.40 -5.42 4.40
C ASP A 234 -2.69 -4.36 5.24
N LEU A 235 -3.16 -4.12 6.46
CA LEU A 235 -2.79 -2.95 7.24
C LEU A 235 -2.80 -3.23 8.74
N ILE A 236 -1.74 -2.80 9.42
CA ILE A 236 -1.64 -2.84 10.88
C ILE A 236 -1.75 -1.42 11.46
N ASP A 237 -2.87 -1.14 12.13
CA ASP A 237 -3.12 0.15 12.78
C ASP A 237 -2.68 0.15 14.25
N THR A 238 -3.55 -0.27 15.17
CA THR A 238 -3.24 -0.35 16.62
C THR A 238 -2.70 -1.71 17.06
N ALA A 239 -2.51 -2.63 16.11
CA ALA A 239 -2.06 -4.01 16.29
C ALA A 239 -2.89 -4.90 17.23
N GLY A 240 -4.05 -4.46 17.76
CA GLY A 240 -4.84 -5.27 18.70
C GLY A 240 -5.35 -6.59 18.10
N THR A 241 -5.87 -6.54 16.87
CA THR A 241 -6.29 -7.72 16.11
C THR A 241 -5.14 -8.69 15.90
N ILE A 242 -4.01 -8.19 15.39
CA ILE A 242 -2.84 -9.00 15.06
C ILE A 242 -2.25 -9.62 16.32
N ALA A 243 -2.07 -8.85 17.39
CA ALA A 243 -1.56 -9.36 18.64
C ALA A 243 -2.45 -10.46 19.21
N GLY A 244 -3.78 -10.27 19.22
CA GLY A 244 -4.71 -11.31 19.66
C GLY A 244 -4.65 -12.57 18.78
N ALA A 245 -4.51 -12.42 17.46
CA ALA A 245 -4.35 -13.54 16.55
C ALA A 245 -3.05 -14.32 16.81
N CYS A 246 -1.92 -13.65 17.09
CA CYS A 246 -0.68 -14.32 17.44
C CYS A 246 -0.83 -15.19 18.69
N HIS A 247 -1.44 -14.67 19.76
CA HIS A 247 -1.68 -15.46 20.99
C HIS A 247 -2.56 -16.68 20.72
N VAL A 248 -3.67 -16.49 20.00
CA VAL A 248 -4.58 -17.59 19.66
C VAL A 248 -3.92 -18.67 18.80
N LEU A 249 -3.00 -18.30 17.90
CA LEU A 249 -2.21 -19.26 17.13
C LEU A 249 -1.22 -20.03 18.01
N GLN A 250 -0.55 -19.35 18.94
CA GLN A 250 0.37 -19.98 19.89
C GLN A 250 -0.37 -20.95 20.82
N ASP A 251 -1.52 -20.55 21.37
CA ASP A 251 -2.36 -21.40 22.22
C ASP A 251 -2.90 -22.62 21.46
N ALA A 252 -3.12 -22.48 20.14
CA ALA A 252 -3.48 -23.57 19.24
C ALA A 252 -2.30 -24.47 18.83
N GLY A 253 -1.10 -24.21 19.37
CA GLY A 253 0.09 -25.03 19.16
C GLY A 253 0.92 -24.68 17.92
N ALA A 254 0.77 -23.48 17.35
CA ALA A 254 1.65 -23.02 16.26
C ALA A 254 3.12 -23.05 16.68
N LYS A 255 4.00 -23.53 15.79
CA LYS A 255 5.45 -23.62 16.03
C LYS A 255 6.10 -22.23 16.03
N SER A 256 5.69 -21.37 15.09
CA SER A 256 6.09 -19.98 15.04
C SER A 256 5.00 -19.15 14.36
N VAL A 257 5.02 -17.82 14.58
CA VAL A 257 4.11 -16.89 13.92
C VAL A 257 4.93 -15.77 13.29
N THR A 258 4.83 -15.60 11.97
CA THR A 258 5.36 -14.45 11.22
C THR A 258 4.19 -13.59 10.78
N VAL A 259 4.19 -12.32 11.14
CA VAL A 259 3.15 -11.38 10.73
C VAL A 259 3.61 -10.69 9.45
N VAL A 260 2.73 -10.59 8.46
CA VAL A 260 3.00 -9.86 7.22
C VAL A 260 1.84 -8.93 6.91
N ALA A 261 2.15 -7.68 6.61
CA ALA A 261 1.15 -6.75 6.08
C ALA A 261 1.77 -5.74 5.13
N THR A 262 0.96 -5.20 4.22
CA THR A 262 1.43 -4.16 3.31
C THR A 262 1.69 -2.86 4.08
N HIS A 263 0.69 -2.36 4.81
CA HIS A 263 0.74 -1.02 5.41
C HIS A 263 0.99 -1.04 6.92
N GLY A 264 2.13 -0.50 7.33
CA GLY A 264 2.49 -0.29 8.73
C GLY A 264 2.01 1.04 9.32
N VAL A 265 0.71 1.26 9.53
CA VAL A 265 0.23 2.53 10.13
C VAL A 265 0.75 2.73 11.56
N LEU A 266 0.77 1.65 12.35
CA LEU A 266 1.43 1.56 13.66
C LEU A 266 1.11 2.76 14.58
N SER A 267 -0.19 2.92 14.89
CA SER A 267 -0.71 3.98 15.75
C SER A 267 -0.88 3.52 17.21
N GLY A 268 -0.80 4.48 18.13
CA GLY A 268 -0.96 4.23 19.57
C GLY A 268 -0.03 3.11 20.07
N PRO A 269 -0.55 2.07 20.76
CA PRO A 269 0.25 1.03 21.39
C PRO A 269 0.74 -0.06 20.42
N ALA A 270 0.67 0.16 19.10
CA ALA A 270 0.94 -0.87 18.10
C ALA A 270 2.34 -1.50 18.24
N ILE A 271 3.37 -0.67 18.42
CA ILE A 271 4.76 -1.14 18.52
C ILE A 271 4.93 -2.06 19.75
N GLU A 272 4.45 -1.62 20.91
CA GLU A 272 4.51 -2.41 22.14
C GLU A 272 3.74 -3.73 22.02
N ARG A 273 2.57 -3.70 21.38
CA ARG A 273 1.77 -4.91 21.15
C ARG A 273 2.47 -5.89 20.23
N LEU A 274 3.09 -5.42 19.14
CA LEU A 274 3.79 -6.29 18.19
C LEU A 274 5.06 -6.90 18.80
N LYS A 275 5.81 -6.14 19.60
CA LYS A 275 6.98 -6.65 20.34
C LYS A 275 6.61 -7.75 21.32
N ASN A 276 5.43 -7.65 21.94
CA ASN A 276 5.02 -8.55 23.03
C ASN A 276 4.02 -9.63 22.60
N CYS A 277 3.57 -9.67 21.34
CA CYS A 277 2.56 -10.66 20.91
C CYS A 277 3.12 -12.04 20.57
N GLY A 278 4.42 -12.26 20.75
CA GLY A 278 5.06 -13.54 20.49
C GLY A 278 5.26 -13.86 19.01
N ALA A 279 5.05 -12.90 18.10
CA ALA A 279 5.48 -13.04 16.72
C ALA A 279 7.00 -13.18 16.66
N ARG A 280 7.48 -14.13 15.86
CA ARG A 280 8.91 -14.30 15.54
C ARG A 280 9.44 -13.08 14.80
N GLU A 281 8.62 -12.57 13.88
CA GLU A 281 8.98 -11.49 12.97
C GLU A 281 7.71 -10.80 12.48
N VAL A 282 7.82 -9.49 12.24
CA VAL A 282 6.80 -8.67 11.59
C VAL A 282 7.40 -8.11 10.31
N VAL A 283 6.75 -8.33 9.18
CA VAL A 283 7.18 -7.88 7.85
C VAL A 283 6.18 -6.86 7.33
N LEU A 284 6.66 -5.66 7.03
CA LEU A 284 5.87 -4.55 6.50
C LEU A 284 6.49 -4.06 5.19
N THR A 285 5.75 -3.28 4.40
CA THR A 285 6.35 -2.47 3.33
C THR A 285 6.57 -1.03 3.77
N ASP A 286 7.40 -0.30 3.03
CA ASP A 286 7.61 1.16 3.18
C ASP A 286 6.53 2.01 2.48
N THR A 287 5.33 1.46 2.18
CA THR A 287 4.18 2.25 1.68
C THR A 287 3.79 3.42 2.60
N VAL A 288 4.18 3.38 3.87
CA VAL A 288 4.16 4.50 4.80
C VAL A 288 5.51 4.62 5.50
N PRO A 289 5.93 5.83 5.92
CA PRO A 289 7.20 5.99 6.60
C PRO A 289 7.17 5.29 7.95
N ILE A 290 8.14 4.39 8.16
CA ILE A 290 8.41 3.76 9.46
C ILE A 290 9.71 4.37 9.99
N PRO A 291 9.64 5.39 10.86
CA PRO A 291 10.81 6.07 11.38
C PRO A 291 11.58 5.16 12.34
N GLU A 292 12.87 5.44 12.52
CA GLU A 292 13.81 4.56 13.22
C GLU A 292 13.37 4.23 14.65
N GLU A 293 12.78 5.19 15.37
CA GLU A 293 12.27 4.98 16.74
C GLU A 293 11.11 3.99 16.84
N LYS A 294 10.45 3.68 15.72
CA LYS A 294 9.42 2.64 15.64
C LYS A 294 9.96 1.29 15.19
N ARG A 295 11.25 1.18 14.86
CA ARG A 295 11.89 -0.07 14.42
C ARG A 295 12.44 -0.85 15.60
N TRP A 296 12.56 -2.16 15.40
CA TRP A 296 13.17 -3.09 16.35
C TRP A 296 13.66 -4.33 15.60
N ASP A 297 14.50 -5.15 16.23
CA ASP A 297 15.16 -6.30 15.59
C ASP A 297 14.20 -7.33 14.98
N GLY A 298 12.95 -7.37 15.44
CA GLY A 298 11.89 -8.25 14.92
C GLY A 298 11.01 -7.62 13.86
N LEU A 299 11.35 -6.43 13.34
CA LEU A 299 10.66 -5.76 12.26
C LEU A 299 11.52 -5.74 10.99
N THR A 300 10.98 -6.29 9.92
CA THR A 300 11.54 -6.18 8.56
C THR A 300 10.66 -5.23 7.74
N VAL A 301 11.28 -4.28 7.04
CA VAL A 301 10.58 -3.35 6.14
C VAL A 301 11.09 -3.56 4.72
N LEU A 302 10.22 -3.99 3.82
CA LEU A 302 10.51 -4.24 2.41
C LEU A 302 10.18 -3.00 1.58
N SER A 303 11.00 -2.71 0.57
CA SER A 303 10.73 -1.57 -0.29
C SER A 303 9.68 -1.89 -1.36
N ILE A 304 8.73 -0.97 -1.54
CA ILE A 304 7.74 -0.97 -2.59
C ILE A 304 8.18 -0.13 -3.81
N ALA A 305 9.33 0.54 -3.73
CA ALA A 305 9.83 1.42 -4.78
C ALA A 305 9.96 0.71 -6.15
N PRO A 306 10.48 -0.52 -6.26
CA PRO A 306 10.55 -1.22 -7.54
C PRO A 306 9.16 -1.46 -8.18
N LEU A 307 8.15 -1.79 -7.37
CA LEU A 307 6.77 -1.98 -7.83
C LEU A 307 6.18 -0.66 -8.35
N LEU A 308 6.32 0.42 -7.58
CA LEU A 308 5.81 1.74 -7.97
C LEU A 308 6.52 2.27 -9.22
N ALA A 309 7.84 2.16 -9.30
CA ALA A 309 8.61 2.59 -10.46
C ALA A 309 8.21 1.83 -11.72
N SER A 310 8.04 0.50 -11.62
CA SER A 310 7.60 -0.33 -12.74
C SER A 310 6.19 0.06 -13.21
N ALA A 311 5.27 0.31 -12.28
CA ALA A 311 3.91 0.76 -12.60
C ALA A 311 3.88 2.15 -13.23
N ILE A 312 4.66 3.11 -12.71
CA ILE A 312 4.80 4.46 -13.25
C ILE A 312 5.35 4.40 -14.68
N ARG A 313 6.41 3.60 -14.90
CA ARG A 313 7.00 3.38 -16.23
C ARG A 313 5.98 2.81 -17.22
N ALA A 314 5.27 1.75 -16.82
CA ALA A 314 4.24 1.14 -17.66
C ALA A 314 3.12 2.13 -18.03
N VAL A 315 2.62 2.92 -17.07
CA VAL A 315 1.60 3.95 -17.35
C VAL A 315 2.14 5.03 -18.28
N PHE A 316 3.38 5.48 -18.08
CA PHE A 316 3.98 6.53 -18.90
C PHE A 316 4.26 6.08 -20.33
N GLU A 317 4.73 4.85 -20.52
CA GLU A 317 5.09 4.29 -21.83
C GLU A 317 3.87 3.74 -22.60
N ASP A 318 2.65 3.88 -22.06
CA ASP A 318 1.42 3.21 -22.53
C ASP A 318 1.54 1.67 -22.55
N GLY A 319 2.40 1.11 -21.70
CA GLY A 319 2.59 -0.32 -21.51
C GLY A 319 1.53 -0.98 -20.62
N SER A 320 1.56 -2.31 -20.54
CA SER A 320 0.62 -3.07 -19.73
C SER A 320 1.02 -3.10 -18.26
N VAL A 321 0.26 -2.41 -17.41
CA VAL A 321 0.37 -2.58 -15.94
C VAL A 321 -0.06 -3.99 -15.52
N ALA A 322 -0.94 -4.63 -16.29
CA ALA A 322 -1.44 -5.97 -15.97
C ALA A 322 -0.32 -7.03 -16.01
N GLU A 323 0.62 -6.89 -16.95
CA GLU A 323 1.77 -7.79 -17.07
C GLU A 323 2.66 -7.78 -15.83
N LEU A 324 2.71 -6.65 -15.09
CA LEU A 324 3.45 -6.56 -13.83
C LEU A 324 2.95 -7.55 -12.78
N PHE A 325 1.66 -7.92 -12.78
CA PHE A 325 1.11 -8.87 -11.80
C PHE A 325 1.45 -10.33 -12.12
N ASP A 326 1.76 -10.61 -13.39
CA ASP A 326 2.08 -11.95 -13.89
C ASP A 326 3.60 -12.21 -13.91
N THR A 327 4.43 -11.19 -14.18
CA THR A 327 5.90 -11.34 -14.36
C THR A 327 6.75 -10.91 -13.17
N TYR A 328 6.16 -10.28 -12.14
CA TYR A 328 6.91 -9.85 -10.94
C TYR A 328 7.82 -10.91 -10.29
N PRO A 329 7.47 -12.21 -10.25
CA PRO A 329 8.30 -13.21 -9.56
C PRO A 329 9.66 -13.50 -10.21
N GLU A 330 9.90 -13.13 -11.48
CA GLU A 330 11.09 -13.61 -12.21
C GLU A 330 12.33 -12.72 -12.08
N HIS A 331 12.19 -11.46 -11.63
CA HIS A 331 13.27 -10.46 -11.75
C HIS A 331 13.44 -9.56 -10.52
N HIS A 332 13.79 -10.15 -9.38
CA HIS A 332 14.42 -9.39 -8.30
C HIS A 332 15.95 -9.44 -8.47
N GLY A 333 16.57 -8.31 -8.82
CA GLY A 333 18.03 -8.11 -8.74
C GLY A 333 18.83 -8.21 -10.05
N GLN A 334 18.18 -8.45 -11.20
CA GLN A 334 18.78 -8.18 -12.51
C GLN A 334 18.08 -6.97 -13.09
N GLY A 335 18.85 -5.93 -13.44
CA GLY A 335 18.31 -4.71 -14.04
C GLY A 335 17.32 -5.06 -15.15
N PHE A 336 16.13 -4.44 -15.08
CA PHE A 336 15.10 -4.56 -16.09
C PHE A 336 15.68 -4.16 -17.45
N LEU A 337 16.07 -5.15 -18.25
CA LEU A 337 16.43 -5.01 -19.65
C LEU A 337 15.21 -5.44 -20.47
N PHE A 338 14.34 -4.49 -20.78
CA PHE A 338 13.51 -4.60 -21.97
C PHE A 338 14.13 -3.69 -23.03
N ALA A 339 14.70 -4.33 -24.05
CA ALA A 339 14.94 -3.74 -25.36
C ALA A 339 13.65 -3.81 -26.18
#